data_AF-A0A9D2IST1-F1
#
_entry.id   AF-A0A9D2IST1-F1
#
_cell.length_a   1.000
_cell.length_b   1.000
_cell.length_c   1.000
_cell.angle_alpha   90.00
_cell.angle_beta   90.00
_cell.angle_gamma   90.00
#
_symmetry.space_group_name_H-M   'P 1'
#
loop_
_entity.id
_entity.type
_entity.pdbx_description
1 polymer ?
#
loop_
_entity_poly.entity_id
_entity_poly.type
_entity_poly.pdbx_seq_one_letter_code
_entity_poly.pdbx_strand_id
1 'polypeptide(L)'
;MKKQDLLLIMIAISGELPVRLAGRVVSSDSYAAALITSLKQREYISVRKGGGCRGYVLRTKGKRYLLENYQADTAFFLEGASETSHVKSELRKRERLHRMSEVWVFFYKTGVCVFQSQKPAMGGGIGSSGVEAYYGSLEYKNGNDAIKGSRACGVLLSGISAYVVYNTREQRMKWAKKMERSMRVWTEKLLLRSGSFKGADALILGESPSFLIDLLESDGGVKKNLFQVDDVYDRYYYVPMCEEASVQIALLCDTDKRRRLYRFLEGVLSRKRDKEFSVCDGYNADGNPVYFCLELEMHKLSRIKQDAGWKQEGTVFCLDYQEETLQNYFGEGMKIQAILTKRLCEYLRQDA
;
A
#
# COMPACT_ATOMS: atom_id res chain seq x y z
N MET A 1 -18.27 -14.63 5.42
CA MET A 1 -17.53 -15.53 4.50
C MET A 1 -16.73 -16.54 5.31
N LYS A 2 -16.70 -17.83 4.93
CA LYS A 2 -15.88 -18.83 5.62
C LYS A 2 -14.39 -18.61 5.30
N LYS A 3 -13.48 -18.89 6.25
CA LYS A 3 -12.03 -18.75 6.06
C LYS A 3 -11.48 -19.59 4.89
N GLN A 4 -12.07 -20.76 4.64
CA GLN A 4 -11.73 -21.60 3.49
C GLN A 4 -12.00 -20.88 2.17
N ASP A 5 -13.17 -20.28 2.05
CA ASP A 5 -13.62 -19.64 0.81
C ASP A 5 -12.87 -18.34 0.58
N LEU A 6 -12.61 -17.58 1.65
CA LEU A 6 -11.69 -16.45 1.63
C LEU A 6 -10.32 -16.83 1.06
N LEU A 7 -9.73 -17.93 1.53
CA LEU A 7 -8.42 -18.38 1.04
C LEU A 7 -8.49 -18.75 -0.46
N LEU A 8 -9.56 -19.41 -0.91
CA LEU A 8 -9.75 -19.73 -2.32
C LEU A 8 -9.91 -18.47 -3.19
N ILE A 9 -10.70 -17.49 -2.76
CA ILE A 9 -10.86 -16.20 -3.44
C ILE A 9 -9.52 -15.47 -3.51
N MET A 10 -8.75 -15.43 -2.41
CA MET A 10 -7.42 -14.81 -2.41
C MET A 10 -6.46 -15.50 -3.38
N ILE A 11 -6.52 -16.83 -3.51
CA ILE A 11 -5.75 -17.55 -4.54
C ILE A 11 -6.21 -17.17 -5.95
N ALA A 12 -7.52 -16.99 -6.18
CA ALA A 12 -8.09 -16.59 -7.47
C ALA A 12 -7.55 -15.23 -7.95
N ILE A 13 -7.69 -14.19 -7.11
CA ILE A 13 -7.30 -12.82 -7.46
C ILE A 13 -5.78 -12.67 -7.57
N SER A 14 -5.02 -13.49 -6.83
CA SER A 14 -3.56 -13.55 -6.90
C SER A 14 -3.05 -14.25 -8.17
N GLY A 15 -3.82 -15.16 -8.77
CA GLY A 15 -3.38 -16.11 -9.79
C GLY A 15 -2.42 -17.18 -9.25
N GLU A 16 -1.42 -16.77 -8.46
CA GLU A 16 -0.54 -17.64 -7.68
C GLU A 16 -0.23 -17.00 -6.32
N LEU A 17 -0.84 -17.51 -5.25
CA LEU A 17 -0.66 -16.99 -3.88
C LEU A 17 0.62 -17.57 -3.25
N PRO A 18 1.60 -16.76 -2.80
CA PRO A 18 2.77 -17.24 -2.07
C PRO A 18 2.39 -18.07 -0.85
N VAL A 19 3.08 -19.19 -0.62
CA VAL A 19 2.75 -20.08 0.51
C VAL A 19 2.80 -19.38 1.88
N ARG A 20 3.71 -18.40 2.03
CA ARG A 20 3.88 -17.61 3.26
C ARG A 20 2.67 -16.75 3.63
N LEU A 21 1.79 -16.45 2.66
CA LEU A 21 0.66 -15.57 2.89
C LEU A 21 -0.61 -16.30 3.36
N ALA A 22 -0.67 -17.63 3.25
CA ALA A 22 -1.87 -18.37 3.63
C ALA A 22 -2.25 -18.16 5.11
N GLY A 23 -1.27 -18.18 6.00
CA GLY A 23 -1.45 -17.88 7.42
C GLY A 23 -1.96 -16.46 7.66
N ARG A 24 -1.40 -15.47 6.97
CA ARG A 24 -1.84 -14.07 7.03
C ARG A 24 -3.30 -13.92 6.58
N VAL A 25 -3.70 -14.56 5.47
CA VAL A 25 -5.07 -14.51 4.94
C VAL A 25 -6.09 -15.00 5.97
N VAL A 26 -5.84 -16.14 6.61
CA VAL A 26 -6.77 -16.74 7.58
C VAL A 26 -6.50 -16.35 9.04
N SER A 27 -5.48 -15.51 9.25
CA SER A 27 -4.96 -15.02 10.54
C SER A 27 -4.52 -16.13 11.51
N SER A 28 -3.99 -17.24 10.99
CA SER A 28 -3.44 -18.35 11.78
C SER A 28 -2.66 -19.33 10.90
N ASP A 29 -1.38 -19.56 11.19
CA ASP A 29 -0.53 -20.49 10.43
C ASP A 29 -0.94 -21.96 10.62
N SER A 30 -1.25 -22.37 11.85
CA SER A 30 -1.68 -23.73 12.16
C SER A 30 -3.01 -24.06 11.47
N TYR A 31 -3.96 -23.14 11.52
CA TYR A 31 -5.25 -23.30 10.84
C TYR A 31 -5.09 -23.27 9.31
N ALA A 32 -4.22 -22.40 8.79
CA ALA A 32 -3.90 -22.38 7.36
C ALA A 32 -3.34 -23.73 6.89
N ALA A 33 -2.42 -24.35 7.64
CA ALA A 33 -1.84 -25.64 7.29
C ALA A 33 -2.90 -26.75 7.19
N ALA A 34 -3.84 -26.80 8.15
CA ALA A 34 -4.96 -27.74 8.14
C ALA A 34 -5.90 -27.49 6.94
N LEU A 35 -6.28 -26.22 6.71
CA LEU A 35 -7.11 -25.85 5.55
C LEU A 35 -6.46 -26.21 4.23
N ILE A 36 -5.18 -25.88 4.04
CA ILE A 36 -4.44 -26.20 2.82
C ILE A 36 -4.39 -27.70 2.57
N THR A 37 -4.26 -28.51 3.62
CA THR A 37 -4.26 -29.97 3.51
C THR A 37 -5.61 -30.47 3.00
N SER A 38 -6.71 -30.01 3.62
CA SER A 38 -8.08 -30.32 3.19
C SER A 38 -8.36 -29.86 1.75
N LEU A 39 -7.98 -28.64 1.39
CA LEU A 39 -8.18 -28.08 0.05
C LEU A 39 -7.43 -28.85 -1.05
N LYS A 40 -6.25 -29.39 -0.74
CA LYS A 40 -5.50 -30.26 -1.66
C LYS A 40 -6.16 -31.62 -1.83
N GLN A 41 -6.56 -32.25 -0.72
CA GLN A 41 -7.25 -33.55 -0.74
C GLN A 41 -8.55 -33.49 -1.53
N ARG A 42 -9.28 -32.37 -1.42
CA ARG A 42 -10.50 -32.10 -2.20
C ARG A 42 -10.24 -31.66 -3.63
N GLU A 43 -8.98 -31.52 -4.03
CA GLU A 43 -8.52 -31.10 -5.35
C GLU A 43 -8.95 -29.68 -5.76
N TYR A 44 -9.16 -28.78 -4.81
CA TYR A 44 -9.46 -27.38 -5.11
C TYR A 44 -8.21 -26.58 -5.49
N ILE A 45 -7.05 -26.94 -4.94
CA ILE A 45 -5.78 -26.24 -5.19
C ILE A 45 -4.64 -27.21 -5.49
N SER A 46 -3.56 -26.70 -6.07
CA SER A 46 -2.26 -27.37 -6.15
C SER A 46 -1.15 -26.47 -5.63
N VAL A 47 0.00 -27.07 -5.27
CA VAL A 47 1.22 -26.30 -4.96
C VAL A 47 2.12 -26.34 -6.16
N ARG A 48 2.58 -25.16 -6.57
CA ARG A 48 3.60 -25.01 -7.58
C ARG A 48 4.96 -24.79 -6.91
N LYS A 49 5.95 -25.56 -7.32
CA LYS A 49 7.34 -25.45 -6.88
C LYS A 49 8.21 -25.19 -8.12
N GLY A 50 9.15 -24.26 -8.02
CA GLY A 50 10.15 -24.02 -9.07
C GLY A 50 10.83 -22.66 -8.94
N GLY A 51 12.12 -22.61 -9.26
CA GLY A 51 12.92 -21.37 -9.24
C GLY A 51 12.95 -20.65 -7.88
N GLY A 52 12.93 -21.38 -6.77
CA GLY A 52 12.89 -20.79 -5.41
C GLY A 52 11.51 -20.29 -4.96
N CYS A 53 10.52 -20.19 -5.86
CA CYS A 53 9.17 -19.73 -5.53
C CYS A 53 8.21 -20.91 -5.30
N ARG A 54 7.48 -20.86 -4.16
CA ARG A 54 6.37 -21.75 -3.84
C ARG A 54 5.07 -20.96 -3.75
N GLY A 55 4.04 -21.41 -4.46
CA GLY A 55 2.72 -20.77 -4.42
C GLY A 55 1.57 -21.75 -4.62
N TYR A 56 0.39 -21.36 -4.16
CA TYR A 56 -0.87 -22.07 -4.37
C TYR A 56 -1.57 -21.53 -5.62
N VAL A 57 -2.13 -22.42 -6.42
CA VAL A 57 -2.95 -22.09 -7.59
C VAL A 57 -4.25 -22.88 -7.55
N LEU A 58 -5.32 -22.33 -8.14
CA LEU A 58 -6.60 -23.04 -8.24
C LEU A 58 -6.52 -24.17 -9.28
N ARG A 59 -7.13 -25.31 -8.94
CA ARG A 59 -7.47 -26.36 -9.90
C ARG A 59 -8.85 -26.09 -10.49
N THR A 60 -9.19 -26.77 -11.58
CA THR A 60 -10.49 -26.68 -12.27
C THR A 60 -11.67 -26.81 -11.31
N LYS A 61 -11.62 -27.76 -10.37
CA LYS A 61 -12.67 -27.96 -9.37
C LYS A 61 -12.83 -26.76 -8.43
N GLY A 62 -11.72 -26.16 -7.99
CA GLY A 62 -11.72 -24.97 -7.14
C GLY A 62 -12.24 -23.74 -7.88
N LYS A 63 -11.86 -23.57 -9.15
CA LYS A 63 -12.40 -22.50 -10.01
C LYS A 63 -13.92 -22.61 -10.15
N ARG A 64 -14.42 -23.80 -10.51
CA ARG A 64 -15.86 -24.05 -10.68
C ARG A 64 -16.63 -23.72 -9.40
N TYR A 65 -16.14 -24.19 -8.25
CA TYR A 65 -16.72 -23.88 -6.95
C TYR A 65 -16.83 -22.36 -6.70
N LEU A 66 -15.78 -21.60 -7.01
CA LEU A 66 -15.79 -20.15 -6.85
C LEU A 66 -16.74 -19.45 -7.83
N LEU A 67 -16.80 -19.89 -9.09
CA LEU A 67 -17.71 -19.32 -10.08
C LEU A 67 -19.18 -19.59 -9.73
N GLU A 68 -19.49 -20.74 -9.12
CA GLU A 68 -20.86 -21.07 -8.69
C GLU A 68 -21.30 -20.30 -7.43
N ASN A 69 -20.38 -20.05 -6.49
CA ASN A 69 -20.74 -19.54 -5.15
C ASN A 69 -20.30 -18.09 -4.88
N TYR A 70 -19.31 -17.59 -5.62
CA TYR A 70 -18.64 -16.31 -5.42
C TYR A 70 -18.37 -15.60 -6.76
N GLN A 71 -19.29 -15.74 -7.72
CA GLN A 71 -19.15 -15.20 -9.07
C GLN A 71 -18.83 -13.70 -9.06
N ALA A 72 -19.56 -12.94 -8.24
CA ALA A 72 -19.40 -11.49 -8.13
C ALA A 72 -17.98 -11.04 -7.78
N ASP A 73 -17.20 -11.89 -7.09
CA ASP A 73 -15.83 -11.58 -6.67
C ASP A 73 -14.75 -12.19 -7.57
N THR A 74 -15.10 -13.22 -8.35
CA THR A 74 -14.12 -14.10 -8.99
C THR A 74 -14.24 -14.20 -10.50
N ALA A 75 -15.41 -13.91 -11.10
CA ALA A 75 -15.63 -14.03 -12.54
C ALA A 75 -14.60 -13.22 -13.35
N PHE A 76 -14.34 -11.97 -12.96
CA PHE A 76 -13.34 -11.11 -13.61
C PHE A 76 -11.94 -11.76 -13.72
N PHE A 77 -11.54 -12.54 -12.71
CA PHE A 77 -10.22 -13.14 -12.64
C PHE A 77 -10.16 -14.57 -13.18
N LEU A 78 -11.30 -15.25 -13.30
CA LEU A 78 -11.39 -16.66 -13.67
C LEU A 78 -11.99 -16.89 -15.06
N GLU A 79 -12.55 -15.87 -15.70
CA GLU A 79 -13.21 -15.94 -17.00
C GLU A 79 -12.60 -14.95 -18.01
N GLY A 80 -12.71 -15.28 -19.30
CA GLY A 80 -12.35 -14.40 -20.41
C GLY A 80 -10.85 -14.10 -20.55
N ALA A 81 -10.52 -13.01 -21.23
CA ALA A 81 -9.14 -12.63 -21.54
C ALA A 81 -8.33 -12.16 -20.30
N SER A 82 -9.01 -11.92 -19.18
CA SER A 82 -8.44 -11.52 -17.89
C SER A 82 -8.09 -12.71 -16.99
N GLU A 83 -8.27 -13.94 -17.50
CA GLU A 83 -8.08 -15.16 -16.71
C GLU A 83 -6.66 -15.25 -16.14
N THR A 84 -6.56 -15.19 -14.80
CA THR A 84 -5.29 -15.25 -14.06
C THR A 84 -4.67 -16.65 -14.06
N SER A 85 -5.40 -17.63 -14.58
CA SER A 85 -5.07 -19.05 -14.53
C SER A 85 -4.08 -19.50 -15.60
N HIS A 86 -3.82 -18.68 -16.62
CA HIS A 86 -2.76 -18.97 -17.58
C HIS A 86 -1.43 -19.08 -16.85
N VAL A 87 -0.92 -20.31 -16.76
CA VAL A 87 0.25 -20.66 -15.95
C VAL A 87 1.47 -19.93 -16.51
N LYS A 88 2.00 -18.98 -15.74
CA LYS A 88 3.24 -18.27 -16.10
C LYS A 88 4.45 -19.11 -15.70
N SER A 89 5.12 -19.75 -16.65
CA SER A 89 6.31 -20.60 -16.42
C SER A 89 7.52 -19.82 -15.89
N GLU A 90 7.77 -18.64 -16.46
CA GLU A 90 8.94 -17.81 -16.16
C GLU A 90 8.98 -17.29 -14.72
N LEU A 91 10.14 -17.41 -14.08
CA LEU A 91 10.36 -17.01 -12.68
C LEU A 91 10.00 -15.53 -12.43
N ARG A 92 10.48 -14.61 -13.27
CA ARG A 92 10.22 -13.17 -13.14
C ARG A 92 8.72 -12.84 -13.19
N LYS A 93 7.95 -13.57 -14.01
CA LYS A 93 6.50 -13.39 -14.11
C LYS A 93 5.80 -13.87 -12.84
N ARG A 94 6.27 -14.98 -12.23
CA ARG A 94 5.75 -15.49 -10.95
C ARG A 94 6.10 -14.58 -9.78
N GLU A 95 7.32 -14.06 -9.71
CA GLU A 95 7.72 -13.09 -8.68
C GLU A 95 6.85 -11.84 -8.71
N ARG A 96 6.45 -11.39 -9.91
CA ARG A 96 5.48 -10.30 -10.06
C ARG A 96 4.11 -10.66 -9.50
N LEU A 97 3.60 -11.88 -9.73
CA LEU A 97 2.34 -12.35 -9.13
C LEU A 97 2.43 -12.40 -7.60
N HIS A 98 3.54 -12.90 -7.06
CA HIS A 98 3.78 -12.96 -5.62
C HIS A 98 3.81 -11.57 -5.00
N ARG A 99 4.48 -10.62 -5.67
CA ARG A 99 4.54 -9.22 -5.24
C ARG A 99 3.17 -8.56 -5.23
N MET A 100 2.36 -8.79 -6.27
CA MET A 100 0.98 -8.30 -6.31
C MET A 100 0.11 -8.96 -5.23
N SER A 101 0.34 -10.25 -4.95
CA SER A 101 -0.37 -10.99 -3.89
C SER A 101 -0.10 -10.43 -2.50
N GLU A 102 1.12 -9.97 -2.24
CA GLU A 102 1.45 -9.28 -0.98
C GLU A 102 0.61 -8.02 -0.82
N VAL A 103 0.44 -7.23 -1.89
CA VAL A 103 -0.38 -6.02 -1.88
C VAL A 103 -1.86 -6.36 -1.63
N TRP A 104 -2.38 -7.39 -2.29
CA TRP A 104 -3.75 -7.87 -2.07
C TRP A 104 -4.00 -8.24 -0.62
N VAL A 105 -3.12 -9.07 -0.04
CA VAL A 105 -3.25 -9.54 1.34
C VAL A 105 -3.05 -8.38 2.32
N PHE A 106 -2.11 -7.48 2.06
CA PHE A 106 -1.88 -6.30 2.88
C PHE A 106 -3.15 -5.44 2.98
N PHE A 107 -3.73 -5.01 1.85
CA PHE A 107 -4.93 -4.18 1.87
C PHE A 107 -6.15 -4.88 2.46
N TYR A 108 -6.33 -6.17 2.17
CA TYR A 108 -7.37 -6.97 2.83
C TYR A 108 -7.22 -6.92 4.36
N LYS A 109 -5.99 -7.07 4.86
CA LYS A 109 -5.70 -7.06 6.29
C LYS A 109 -5.80 -5.68 6.93
N THR A 110 -5.64 -4.60 6.18
CA THR A 110 -5.86 -3.23 6.66
C THR A 110 -7.32 -2.77 6.51
N GLY A 111 -8.23 -3.65 6.11
CA GLY A 111 -9.66 -3.35 6.00
C GLY A 111 -10.08 -2.61 4.72
N VAL A 112 -9.19 -2.49 3.74
CA VAL A 112 -9.52 -1.90 2.43
C VAL A 112 -10.27 -2.93 1.59
N CYS A 113 -11.28 -2.46 0.84
CA CYS A 113 -12.07 -3.33 -0.04
C CYS A 113 -11.20 -3.87 -1.18
N VAL A 114 -11.08 -5.19 -1.27
CA VAL A 114 -10.29 -5.89 -2.30
C VAL A 114 -11.14 -6.80 -3.20
N PHE A 115 -12.38 -7.09 -2.82
CA PHE A 115 -13.28 -7.95 -3.57
C PHE A 115 -14.18 -7.13 -4.50
N GLN A 116 -14.43 -7.62 -5.71
CA GLN A 116 -15.16 -6.88 -6.75
C GLN A 116 -16.58 -6.49 -6.31
N SER A 117 -17.28 -7.36 -5.58
CA SER A 117 -18.62 -7.06 -5.05
C SER A 117 -18.66 -5.88 -4.07
N GLN A 118 -17.52 -5.52 -3.49
CA GLN A 118 -17.38 -4.43 -2.52
C GLN A 118 -16.85 -3.15 -3.16
N LYS A 119 -16.36 -3.22 -4.41
CA LYS A 119 -15.72 -2.10 -5.07
C LYS A 119 -16.73 -1.25 -5.82
N PRO A 120 -16.61 0.08 -5.77
CA PRO A 120 -17.25 0.96 -6.74
C PRO A 120 -16.87 0.57 -8.18
N ALA A 121 -17.78 0.78 -9.13
CA ALA A 121 -17.45 0.57 -10.54
C ALA A 121 -16.36 1.57 -11.00
N MET A 122 -15.33 1.09 -11.68
CA MET A 122 -14.32 1.98 -12.25
C MET A 122 -14.94 2.85 -13.35
N GLY A 123 -14.93 4.17 -13.14
CA GLY A 123 -15.58 5.17 -14.00
C GLY A 123 -16.92 5.68 -13.47
N GLY A 124 -17.52 5.01 -12.47
CA GLY A 124 -18.79 5.41 -11.87
C GLY A 124 -18.58 6.13 -10.53
N GLY A 125 -18.33 7.44 -10.55
CA GLY A 125 -18.38 8.26 -9.34
C GLY A 125 -17.46 7.80 -8.20
N ILE A 126 -16.25 7.35 -8.54
CA ILE A 126 -15.26 6.81 -7.58
C ILE A 126 -15.07 7.72 -6.35
N GLY A 127 -15.11 9.05 -6.56
CA GLY A 127 -14.92 10.04 -5.50
C GLY A 127 -16.10 10.21 -4.54
N SER A 128 -17.30 9.72 -4.86
CA SER A 128 -18.53 9.95 -4.07
C SER A 128 -19.02 8.73 -3.29
N SER A 129 -18.46 7.53 -3.54
CA SER A 129 -18.93 6.30 -2.86
C SER A 129 -18.57 6.24 -1.38
N GLY A 130 -17.53 6.98 -0.94
CA GLY A 130 -16.99 6.89 0.42
C GLY A 130 -16.29 5.55 0.73
N VAL A 131 -16.21 4.62 -0.23
CA VAL A 131 -15.62 3.29 -0.04
C VAL A 131 -14.15 3.30 -0.48
N GLU A 132 -13.24 2.94 0.43
CA GLU A 132 -11.84 2.80 0.09
C GLU A 132 -11.54 1.42 -0.48
N ALA A 133 -10.99 1.40 -1.68
CA ALA A 133 -10.88 0.18 -2.45
C ALA A 133 -9.58 0.10 -3.24
N TYR A 134 -8.98 -1.09 -3.24
CA TYR A 134 -7.77 -1.38 -4.00
C TYR A 134 -8.11 -2.16 -5.28
N TYR A 135 -7.63 -1.65 -6.40
CA TYR A 135 -7.76 -2.25 -7.73
C TYR A 135 -6.37 -2.71 -8.18
N GLY A 136 -6.19 -4.01 -8.33
CA GLY A 136 -4.96 -4.60 -8.83
C GLY A 136 -4.69 -4.20 -10.28
N SER A 137 -3.45 -4.35 -10.72
CA SER A 137 -3.00 -3.92 -12.04
C SER A 137 -3.78 -4.55 -13.21
N LEU A 138 -4.41 -5.71 -13.03
CA LEU A 138 -5.24 -6.33 -14.08
C LEU A 138 -6.56 -5.57 -14.24
N GLU A 139 -7.28 -5.38 -13.14
CA GLU A 139 -8.52 -4.59 -13.11
C GLU A 139 -8.24 -3.17 -13.62
N TYR A 140 -7.19 -2.55 -13.09
CA TYR A 140 -6.91 -1.14 -13.28
C TYR A 140 -6.42 -0.79 -14.69
N LYS A 141 -5.54 -1.62 -15.26
CA LYS A 141 -4.95 -1.33 -16.57
C LYS A 141 -5.88 -1.74 -17.72
N ASN A 142 -6.81 -2.66 -17.49
CA ASN A 142 -7.77 -3.19 -18.47
C ASN A 142 -7.17 -3.43 -19.88
N GLY A 143 -5.96 -3.99 -19.94
CA GLY A 143 -5.27 -4.28 -21.21
C GLY A 143 -4.65 -3.08 -21.93
N ASN A 144 -4.57 -1.88 -21.33
CA ASN A 144 -3.97 -0.72 -21.98
C ASN A 144 -2.44 -0.81 -22.10
N ASP A 145 -1.97 -0.80 -23.35
CA ASP A 145 -0.56 -0.92 -23.73
C ASP A 145 0.31 0.26 -23.28
N ALA A 146 -0.26 1.46 -23.16
CA ALA A 146 0.47 2.68 -22.82
C ALA A 146 1.12 2.63 -21.42
N ILE A 147 0.59 1.79 -20.53
CA ILE A 147 1.04 1.65 -19.13
C ILE A 147 1.58 0.26 -18.81
N LYS A 148 1.79 -0.60 -19.82
CA LYS A 148 2.35 -1.96 -19.65
C LYS A 148 3.75 -1.96 -19.02
N GLY A 149 4.55 -0.93 -19.29
CA GLY A 149 5.92 -0.82 -18.76
C GLY A 149 6.02 -0.33 -17.31
N SER A 150 4.94 0.20 -16.72
CA SER A 150 4.95 0.67 -15.32
C SER A 150 5.04 -0.49 -14.33
N ARG A 151 5.80 -0.28 -13.26
CA ARG A 151 5.98 -1.26 -12.18
C ARG A 151 4.82 -1.31 -11.19
N ALA A 152 3.86 -0.41 -11.27
CA ALA A 152 2.70 -0.36 -10.39
C ALA A 152 2.02 -1.73 -10.24
N CYS A 153 1.64 -2.04 -9.01
CA CYS A 153 0.89 -3.22 -8.62
C CYS A 153 -0.61 -2.99 -8.77
N GLY A 154 -1.08 -1.74 -8.66
CA GLY A 154 -2.48 -1.36 -8.75
C GLY A 154 -2.68 0.10 -8.34
N VAL A 155 -3.92 0.47 -8.04
CA VAL A 155 -4.29 1.77 -7.45
C VAL A 155 -5.15 1.55 -6.22
N LEU A 156 -4.90 2.31 -5.16
CA LEU A 156 -5.80 2.45 -4.00
C LEU A 156 -6.57 3.75 -4.18
N LEU A 157 -7.89 3.65 -4.18
CA LEU A 157 -8.79 4.80 -4.28
C LEU A 157 -9.37 5.07 -2.90
N SER A 158 -9.25 6.32 -2.42
CA SER A 158 -9.73 6.71 -1.11
C SER A 158 -10.50 8.03 -1.11
N GLY A 159 -11.08 8.36 0.06
CA GLY A 159 -11.71 9.65 0.33
C GLY A 159 -10.75 10.84 0.30
N ILE A 160 -9.44 10.63 0.14
CA ILE A 160 -8.41 11.70 0.14
C ILE A 160 -7.77 11.87 -1.24
N SER A 161 -7.20 10.81 -1.80
CA SER A 161 -6.40 10.83 -3.02
C SER A 161 -6.51 9.48 -3.73
N ALA A 162 -5.98 9.39 -4.95
CA ALA A 162 -5.69 8.12 -5.58
C ALA A 162 -4.21 7.80 -5.43
N TYR A 163 -3.91 6.61 -4.91
CA TYR A 163 -2.55 6.19 -4.66
C TYR A 163 -2.15 5.12 -5.67
N VAL A 164 -1.22 5.43 -6.56
CA VAL A 164 -0.59 4.41 -7.40
C VAL A 164 0.32 3.57 -6.53
N VAL A 165 -0.01 2.28 -6.40
CA VAL A 165 0.63 1.40 -5.42
C VAL A 165 1.80 0.65 -6.04
N TYR A 166 2.94 0.73 -5.39
CA TYR A 166 4.16 -0.02 -5.69
C TYR A 166 4.51 -0.92 -4.52
N ASN A 167 5.24 -2.01 -4.79
CA ASN A 167 5.78 -2.89 -3.76
C ASN A 167 7.26 -3.12 -4.06
N THR A 168 8.11 -2.56 -3.22
CA THR A 168 9.57 -2.58 -3.32
C THR A 168 10.18 -3.77 -2.58
N ARG A 169 9.45 -4.39 -1.64
CA ARG A 169 9.98 -5.38 -0.69
C ARG A 169 11.21 -4.81 0.03
N GLU A 170 12.36 -5.46 -0.10
CA GLU A 170 13.66 -5.05 0.48
C GLU A 170 14.67 -4.65 -0.61
N GLN A 171 14.19 -4.21 -1.78
CA GLN A 171 15.06 -3.86 -2.90
C GLN A 171 14.58 -2.62 -3.62
N ARG A 172 15.51 -1.73 -4.00
CA ARG A 172 15.20 -0.57 -4.83
C ARG A 172 14.65 -1.03 -6.18
N MET A 173 13.42 -0.63 -6.51
CA MET A 173 12.78 -1.02 -7.76
C MET A 173 13.48 -0.38 -8.95
N LYS A 174 13.47 -1.05 -10.12
CA LYS A 174 13.73 -0.36 -11.37
C LYS A 174 12.68 0.71 -11.59
N TRP A 175 13.12 1.93 -11.86
CA TRP A 175 12.26 3.10 -11.97
C TRP A 175 12.50 3.79 -13.30
N ALA A 176 11.47 3.82 -14.14
CA ALA A 176 11.51 4.45 -15.44
C ALA A 176 10.57 5.65 -15.44
N LYS A 177 11.09 6.84 -15.15
CA LYS A 177 10.30 8.07 -14.94
C LYS A 177 9.25 8.29 -16.02
N LYS A 178 9.61 8.10 -17.29
CA LYS A 178 8.67 8.22 -18.43
C LYS A 178 7.46 7.29 -18.30
N MET A 179 7.67 6.02 -17.93
CA MET A 179 6.59 5.05 -17.78
C MET A 179 5.72 5.34 -16.57
N GLU A 180 6.33 5.80 -15.47
CA GLU A 180 5.59 6.13 -14.26
C GLU A 180 4.82 7.45 -14.38
N ARG A 181 5.32 8.44 -15.14
CA ARG A 181 4.53 9.63 -15.52
C ARG A 181 3.31 9.25 -16.36
N SER A 182 3.46 8.34 -17.34
CA SER A 182 2.31 7.83 -18.09
C SER A 182 1.28 7.13 -17.18
N MET A 183 1.76 6.41 -16.16
CA MET A 183 0.89 5.77 -15.16
C MET A 183 0.14 6.80 -14.31
N ARG A 184 0.82 7.84 -13.82
CA ARG A 184 0.19 8.96 -13.10
C ARG A 184 -0.90 9.62 -13.95
N VAL A 185 -0.57 10.04 -15.17
CA VAL A 185 -1.50 10.72 -16.08
C VAL A 185 -2.71 9.83 -16.42
N TRP A 186 -2.50 8.54 -16.59
CA TRP A 186 -3.61 7.59 -16.78
C TRP A 186 -4.54 7.57 -15.57
N THR A 187 -3.98 7.59 -14.36
CA THR A 187 -4.74 7.62 -13.10
C THR A 187 -5.55 8.89 -12.97
N GLU A 188 -4.93 10.04 -13.19
CA GLU A 188 -5.63 11.34 -13.16
C GLU A 188 -6.77 11.39 -14.19
N LYS A 189 -6.57 10.86 -15.40
CA LYS A 189 -7.63 10.77 -16.42
C LYS A 189 -8.79 9.89 -15.99
N LEU A 190 -8.52 8.77 -15.30
CA LEU A 190 -9.57 7.90 -14.78
C LEU A 190 -10.40 8.62 -13.70
N LEU A 191 -9.73 9.36 -12.81
CA LEU A 191 -10.39 10.14 -11.75
C LEU A 191 -11.26 11.25 -12.33
N LEU A 192 -10.73 12.00 -13.31
CA LEU A 192 -11.45 13.06 -14.00
C LEU A 192 -12.73 12.55 -14.65
N ARG A 193 -12.67 11.40 -15.34
CA ARG A 193 -13.86 10.76 -15.93
C ARG A 193 -14.89 10.33 -14.90
N SER A 194 -14.43 10.04 -13.68
CA SER A 194 -15.27 9.63 -12.55
C SER A 194 -15.81 10.82 -11.75
N GLY A 195 -15.63 12.06 -12.22
CA GLY A 195 -16.06 13.29 -11.55
C GLY A 195 -15.22 13.68 -10.33
N SER A 196 -14.04 13.07 -10.15
CA SER A 196 -13.10 13.37 -9.06
C SER A 196 -11.95 14.24 -9.57
N PHE A 197 -11.74 15.40 -8.96
CA PHE A 197 -10.67 16.34 -9.32
C PHE A 197 -9.40 16.16 -8.47
N LYS A 198 -9.19 14.97 -7.91
CA LYS A 198 -8.01 14.67 -7.09
C LYS A 198 -6.81 14.30 -7.96
N GLY A 199 -5.62 14.74 -7.55
CA GLY A 199 -4.36 14.27 -8.11
C GLY A 199 -4.11 12.79 -7.79
N ALA A 200 -3.07 12.24 -8.41
CA ALA A 200 -2.58 10.90 -8.09
C ALA A 200 -1.23 11.00 -7.38
N ASP A 201 -1.13 10.35 -6.22
CA ASP A 201 0.08 10.23 -5.41
C ASP A 201 0.65 8.81 -5.52
N ALA A 202 1.87 8.59 -5.05
CA ALA A 202 2.46 7.26 -4.98
C ALA A 202 2.40 6.69 -3.56
N LEU A 203 2.10 5.39 -3.46
CA LEU A 203 2.21 4.61 -2.23
C LEU A 203 3.20 3.48 -2.44
N ILE A 204 4.31 3.50 -1.71
CA ILE A 204 5.38 2.51 -1.80
C ILE A 204 5.29 1.59 -0.59
N LEU A 205 4.91 0.34 -0.84
CA LEU A 205 4.95 -0.71 0.16
C LEU A 205 6.36 -1.32 0.24
N GLY A 206 6.90 -1.45 1.44
CA GLY A 206 8.17 -2.14 1.70
C GLY A 206 8.03 -3.20 2.80
N GLU A 207 9.01 -4.10 2.91
CA GLU A 207 8.90 -5.22 3.86
C GLU A 207 9.04 -4.76 5.33
N SER A 208 9.92 -3.80 5.62
CA SER A 208 10.21 -3.30 6.97
C SER A 208 10.15 -1.76 7.07
N PRO A 209 9.95 -1.19 8.27
CA PRO A 209 10.10 0.25 8.46
C PRO A 209 11.50 0.75 8.05
N SER A 210 12.56 0.02 8.42
CA SER A 210 13.95 0.40 8.21
C SER A 210 14.33 0.63 6.74
N PHE A 211 13.74 -0.12 5.82
CA PHE A 211 14.02 0.01 4.38
C PHE A 211 13.59 1.37 3.78
N LEU A 212 12.82 2.17 4.53
CA LEU A 212 12.55 3.56 4.18
C LEU A 212 13.84 4.36 3.96
N ILE A 213 14.86 4.17 4.80
CA ILE A 213 16.12 4.91 4.74
C ILE A 213 16.82 4.63 3.40
N ASP A 214 16.89 3.36 2.99
CA ASP A 214 17.46 2.96 1.71
C ASP A 214 16.79 3.63 0.51
N LEU A 215 15.48 3.91 0.59
CA LEU A 215 14.75 4.62 -0.46
C LEU A 215 14.96 6.13 -0.41
N LEU A 216 14.94 6.73 0.78
CA LEU A 216 15.16 8.17 0.97
C LEU A 216 16.57 8.60 0.56
N GLU A 217 17.55 7.74 0.77
CA GLU A 217 18.96 7.98 0.43
C GLU A 217 19.34 7.47 -0.96
N SER A 218 18.36 6.97 -1.74
CA SER A 218 18.64 6.48 -3.07
C SER A 218 18.90 7.62 -4.05
N ASP A 219 20.00 7.48 -4.79
CA ASP A 219 20.37 8.36 -5.90
C ASP A 219 20.05 7.74 -7.29
N GLY A 220 19.29 6.64 -7.31
CA GLY A 220 18.97 5.87 -8.51
C GLY A 220 20.03 4.83 -8.91
N GLY A 221 21.09 4.66 -8.12
CA GLY A 221 22.19 3.73 -8.35
C GLY A 221 23.08 4.09 -9.54
N VAL A 222 24.10 3.27 -9.81
CA VAL A 222 25.13 3.52 -10.85
C VAL A 222 24.54 3.84 -12.23
N LYS A 223 23.46 3.14 -12.60
CA LYS A 223 22.79 3.31 -13.91
C LYS A 223 21.66 4.34 -13.90
N LYS A 224 21.43 5.05 -12.78
CA LYS A 224 20.34 6.02 -12.57
C LYS A 224 18.97 5.50 -12.99
N ASN A 225 18.74 4.20 -12.79
CA ASN A 225 17.53 3.49 -13.24
C ASN A 225 16.82 2.75 -12.11
N LEU A 226 17.24 2.96 -10.86
CA LEU A 226 16.54 2.52 -9.67
C LEU A 226 15.70 3.66 -9.11
N PHE A 227 14.75 3.31 -8.26
CA PHE A 227 13.89 4.25 -7.57
C PHE A 227 14.74 5.27 -6.80
N GLN A 228 14.38 6.53 -6.97
CA GLN A 228 14.79 7.64 -6.15
C GLN A 228 13.58 8.55 -6.03
N VAL A 229 13.51 9.28 -4.93
CA VAL A 229 12.48 10.29 -4.74
C VAL A 229 12.66 11.36 -5.84
N ASP A 230 11.63 11.57 -6.66
CA ASP A 230 11.69 12.43 -7.86
C ASP A 230 10.38 13.22 -8.07
N ASP A 231 10.24 13.86 -9.22
CA ASP A 231 9.10 14.72 -9.57
C ASP A 231 7.96 14.00 -10.33
N VAL A 232 7.97 12.66 -10.40
CA VAL A 232 6.90 11.92 -11.11
C VAL A 232 5.57 12.10 -10.39
N TYR A 233 5.54 11.94 -9.07
CA TYR A 233 4.37 12.15 -8.22
C TYR A 233 4.58 13.35 -7.30
N ASP A 234 3.49 14.04 -6.95
CA ASP A 234 3.58 15.20 -6.06
C ASP A 234 3.97 14.76 -4.64
N ARG A 235 3.44 13.61 -4.21
CA ARG A 235 3.75 12.99 -2.92
C ARG A 235 4.07 11.52 -3.07
N TYR A 236 5.01 11.07 -2.25
CA TYR A 236 5.38 9.68 -2.10
C TYR A 236 5.15 9.27 -0.66
N TYR A 237 4.30 8.28 -0.42
CA TYR A 237 4.06 7.74 0.91
C TYR A 237 4.71 6.37 1.03
N TYR A 238 5.50 6.16 2.07
CA TYR A 238 6.05 4.85 2.38
C TYR A 238 5.23 4.15 3.44
N VAL A 239 4.83 2.89 3.21
CA VAL A 239 4.12 2.09 4.21
C VAL A 239 4.80 0.72 4.37
N PRO A 240 5.33 0.40 5.56
CA PRO A 240 5.86 -0.94 5.81
C PRO A 240 4.72 -1.97 5.90
N MET A 241 4.94 -3.17 5.38
CA MET A 241 3.95 -4.26 5.38
C MET A 241 3.89 -5.00 6.73
N CYS A 242 3.77 -4.25 7.82
CA CYS A 242 3.50 -4.74 9.18
C CYS A 242 2.00 -4.58 9.55
N GLU A 243 1.59 -5.14 10.68
CA GLU A 243 0.18 -5.12 11.11
C GLU A 243 -0.24 -3.74 11.63
N GLU A 244 0.69 -3.07 12.30
CA GLU A 244 0.55 -1.75 12.89
C GLU A 244 0.30 -0.67 11.83
N ALA A 245 0.82 -0.86 10.60
CA ALA A 245 0.63 0.05 9.47
C ALA A 245 -0.83 0.19 9.01
N SER A 246 -1.75 -0.63 9.51
CA SER A 246 -3.20 -0.45 9.32
C SER A 246 -3.68 0.94 9.73
N VAL A 247 -3.11 1.53 10.79
CA VAL A 247 -3.44 2.90 11.22
C VAL A 247 -2.99 3.94 10.20
N GLN A 248 -1.81 3.75 9.60
CA GLN A 248 -1.28 4.65 8.57
C GLN A 248 -2.13 4.60 7.30
N ILE A 249 -2.59 3.40 6.90
CA ILE A 249 -3.54 3.26 5.80
C ILE A 249 -4.87 3.97 6.12
N ALA A 250 -5.38 3.86 7.35
CA ALA A 250 -6.59 4.58 7.75
C ALA A 250 -6.41 6.11 7.63
N LEU A 251 -5.25 6.67 8.01
CA LEU A 251 -4.95 8.10 7.86
C LEU A 251 -4.85 8.55 6.40
N LEU A 252 -4.32 7.70 5.52
CA LEU A 252 -4.25 7.96 4.08
C LEU A 252 -5.61 7.80 3.37
N CYS A 253 -6.54 7.09 4.00
CA CYS A 253 -7.83 6.75 3.41
C CYS A 253 -8.96 7.70 3.84
N ASP A 254 -8.98 8.05 5.12
CA ASP A 254 -10.10 8.73 5.77
C ASP A 254 -9.73 10.18 6.15
N THR A 255 -10.34 11.12 5.44
CA THR A 255 -10.09 12.56 5.64
C THR A 255 -10.49 13.02 7.04
N ASP A 256 -11.56 12.48 7.61
CA ASP A 256 -12.09 12.92 8.89
C ASP A 256 -11.24 12.39 10.05
N LYS A 257 -10.86 11.11 10.00
CA LYS A 257 -9.86 10.54 10.93
C LYS A 257 -8.57 11.34 10.92
N ARG A 258 -8.02 11.62 9.74
CA ARG A 258 -6.80 12.43 9.61
C ARG A 258 -7.00 13.84 10.16
N ARG A 259 -8.07 14.54 9.79
CA ARG A 259 -8.35 15.90 10.28
C ARG A 259 -8.49 15.94 11.80
N ARG A 260 -9.20 14.99 12.40
CA ARG A 260 -9.34 14.88 13.86
C ARG A 260 -8.01 14.67 14.57
N LEU A 261 -7.17 13.78 14.05
CA LEU A 261 -5.85 13.54 14.61
C LEU A 261 -4.98 14.80 14.52
N TYR A 262 -4.90 15.43 13.35
CA TYR A 262 -4.08 16.64 13.19
C TYR A 262 -4.57 17.79 14.06
N ARG A 263 -5.88 17.97 14.23
CA ARG A 263 -6.45 18.94 15.17
C ARG A 263 -6.07 18.65 16.62
N PHE A 264 -6.02 17.37 17.01
CA PHE A 264 -5.55 16.97 18.33
C PHE A 264 -4.06 17.29 18.51
N LEU A 265 -3.23 16.93 17.53
CA LEU A 265 -1.79 17.18 17.56
C LEU A 265 -1.44 18.67 17.55
N GLU A 266 -2.25 19.50 16.88
CA GLU A 266 -2.12 20.97 16.96
C GLU A 266 -2.19 21.50 18.40
N GLY A 267 -2.86 20.79 19.33
CA GLY A 267 -2.90 21.15 20.74
C GLY A 267 -1.55 21.02 21.46
N VAL A 268 -0.58 20.30 20.87
CA VAL A 268 0.80 20.19 21.39
C VAL A 268 1.66 21.39 20.97
N LEU A 269 1.22 22.16 19.97
CA LEU A 269 1.97 23.30 19.44
C LEU A 269 1.72 24.54 20.31
N SER A 270 2.79 25.24 20.69
CA SER A 270 2.70 26.53 21.38
C SER A 270 2.47 27.69 20.40
N ARG A 271 3.02 27.57 19.19
CA ARG A 271 2.78 28.51 18.08
C ARG A 271 2.54 27.75 16.79
N LYS A 272 1.52 28.16 16.03
CA LYS A 272 1.29 27.63 14.67
C LYS A 272 2.38 28.12 13.72
N ARG A 273 2.54 27.43 12.59
CA ARG A 273 3.48 27.84 11.53
C ARG A 273 3.21 29.28 11.07
N ASP A 274 4.27 30.05 10.88
CA ASP A 274 4.18 31.45 10.46
C ASP A 274 3.99 31.61 8.93
N LYS A 275 4.43 30.62 8.14
CA LYS A 275 4.41 30.66 6.67
C LYS A 275 3.73 29.41 6.11
N GLU A 276 2.96 29.59 5.04
CA GLU A 276 2.27 28.49 4.35
C GLU A 276 3.23 27.44 3.78
N PHE A 277 4.42 27.87 3.35
CA PHE A 277 5.49 27.01 2.81
C PHE A 277 6.46 26.45 3.87
N SER A 278 6.18 26.65 5.16
CA SER A 278 7.03 26.09 6.22
C SER A 278 6.97 24.57 6.21
N VAL A 279 8.12 23.91 6.37
CA VAL A 279 8.21 22.44 6.45
C VAL A 279 7.67 21.93 7.80
N CYS A 280 7.82 22.73 8.86
CA CYS A 280 7.31 22.40 10.20
C CYS A 280 5.80 22.66 10.31
N ASP A 281 5.14 21.86 11.14
CA ASP A 281 3.72 21.98 11.46
C ASP A 281 3.47 23.09 12.51
N GLY A 282 4.48 23.42 13.31
CA GLY A 282 4.49 24.55 14.25
C GLY A 282 5.74 24.59 15.11
N TYR A 283 5.64 25.24 16.27
CA TYR A 283 6.73 25.39 17.22
C TYR A 283 6.27 24.98 18.63
N ASN A 284 7.19 24.40 19.40
CA ASN A 284 6.98 24.11 20.82
C ASN A 284 7.20 25.38 21.69
N ALA A 285 7.13 25.22 23.01
CA ALA A 285 7.28 26.33 23.97
C ALA A 285 8.67 26.98 23.91
N ASP A 286 9.68 26.21 23.55
CA ASP A 286 11.08 26.65 23.44
C ASP A 286 11.38 27.33 22.09
N GLY A 287 10.38 27.40 21.19
CA GLY A 287 10.55 27.95 19.85
C GLY A 287 11.17 26.98 18.84
N ASN A 288 11.37 25.72 19.23
CA ASN A 288 11.91 24.66 18.37
C ASN A 288 10.82 24.12 17.41
N PRO A 289 11.18 23.80 16.16
CA PRO A 289 10.22 23.34 15.16
C PRO A 289 9.67 21.94 15.49
N VAL A 290 8.39 21.75 15.24
CA VAL A 290 7.66 20.49 15.44
C VAL A 290 7.17 19.96 14.09
N TYR A 291 7.35 18.67 13.85
CA TYR A 291 7.00 17.98 12.60
C TYR A 291 6.13 16.76 12.86
N PHE A 292 5.00 16.65 12.18
CA PHE A 292 4.11 15.48 12.21
C PHE A 292 4.37 14.60 10.99
N CYS A 293 4.94 13.42 11.20
CA CYS A 293 5.45 12.53 10.14
C CYS A 293 4.76 11.16 10.09
N LEU A 294 3.52 11.06 10.56
CA LEU A 294 2.80 9.80 10.74
C LEU A 294 2.58 9.03 9.43
N GLU A 295 2.33 9.73 8.33
CA GLU A 295 2.09 9.12 7.02
C GLU A 295 3.38 8.76 6.25
N LEU A 296 4.57 9.10 6.77
CA LEU A 296 5.87 8.88 6.11
C LEU A 296 5.90 9.40 4.66
N GLU A 297 5.48 10.66 4.48
CA GLU A 297 5.59 11.34 3.19
C GLU A 297 7.06 11.68 2.91
N MET A 298 7.63 11.08 1.87
CA MET A 298 9.06 11.02 1.63
C MET A 298 9.65 12.39 1.27
N HIS A 299 8.93 13.25 0.52
CA HIS A 299 9.41 14.61 0.25
C HIS A 299 9.50 15.43 1.53
N LYS A 300 8.50 15.34 2.41
CA LYS A 300 8.49 15.99 3.73
C LYS A 300 9.68 15.51 4.56
N LEU A 301 9.91 14.19 4.64
CA LEU A 301 11.06 13.65 5.38
C LEU A 301 12.40 14.17 4.85
N SER A 302 12.59 14.19 3.53
CA SER A 302 13.81 14.74 2.92
C SER A 302 13.98 16.23 3.20
N ARG A 303 12.91 17.03 3.16
CA ARG A 303 12.94 18.46 3.48
C ARG A 303 13.26 18.71 4.95
N ILE A 304 12.71 17.90 5.86
CA ILE A 304 13.03 17.97 7.29
C ILE A 304 14.51 17.68 7.52
N LYS A 305 15.08 16.65 6.88
CA LYS A 305 16.51 16.32 7.01
C LYS A 305 17.40 17.45 6.50
N GLN A 306 17.01 18.11 5.41
CA GLN A 306 17.69 19.30 4.90
C GLN A 306 17.62 20.46 5.90
N ASP A 307 16.43 20.77 6.43
CA ASP A 307 16.23 21.85 7.41
C ASP A 307 16.97 21.60 8.74
N ALA A 308 16.96 20.35 9.23
CA ALA A 308 17.64 19.95 10.46
C ALA A 308 19.16 20.13 10.39
N GLY A 309 19.76 19.93 9.20
CA GLY A 309 21.18 20.18 8.96
C GLY A 309 21.62 21.63 9.24
N TRP A 310 20.68 22.59 9.21
CA TRP A 310 20.96 24.01 9.48
C TRP A 310 20.61 24.44 10.91
N LYS A 311 19.57 23.87 11.53
CA LYS A 311 18.97 24.36 12.79
C LYS A 311 19.25 23.48 14.01
N GLN A 312 19.85 22.31 13.81
CA GLN A 312 20.29 21.32 14.83
C GLN A 312 19.27 20.82 15.87
N GLU A 313 18.07 21.40 15.97
CA GLU A 313 17.05 20.98 16.95
C GLU A 313 15.64 21.00 16.37
N GLY A 314 14.84 20.00 16.77
CA GLY A 314 13.42 19.88 16.41
C GLY A 314 12.79 18.63 17.00
N THR A 315 11.45 18.59 17.02
CA THR A 315 10.69 17.42 17.48
C THR A 315 9.89 16.79 16.35
N VAL A 316 10.07 15.48 16.12
CA VAL A 316 9.32 14.72 15.12
C VAL A 316 8.34 13.79 15.82
N PHE A 317 7.05 13.95 15.52
CA PHE A 317 6.03 12.98 15.91
C PHE A 317 5.88 11.91 14.85
N CYS A 318 5.88 10.66 15.28
CA CYS A 318 5.67 9.51 14.43
C CYS A 318 4.88 8.43 15.17
N LEU A 319 4.63 7.31 14.51
CA LEU A 319 4.08 6.12 15.16
C LEU A 319 5.22 5.32 15.81
N ASP A 320 4.91 4.59 16.89
CA ASP A 320 5.86 3.74 17.62
C ASP A 320 6.69 2.80 16.72
N TYR A 321 6.07 2.10 15.77
CA TYR A 321 6.80 1.22 14.84
C TYR A 321 7.70 1.97 13.84
N GLN A 322 7.61 3.30 13.78
CA GLN A 322 8.42 4.18 12.91
C GLN A 322 9.60 4.80 13.66
N GLU A 323 9.58 4.80 14.99
CA GLU A 323 10.48 5.57 15.86
C GLU A 323 11.96 5.28 15.57
N GLU A 324 12.36 4.01 15.65
CA GLU A 324 13.74 3.59 15.42
C GLU A 324 14.23 4.01 14.02
N THR A 325 13.38 3.86 13.00
CA THR A 325 13.73 4.21 11.62
C THR A 325 13.94 5.72 11.46
N LEU A 326 13.06 6.54 12.04
CA LEU A 326 13.18 7.99 11.94
C LEU A 326 14.32 8.54 12.80
N GLN A 327 14.57 7.93 13.97
CA GLN A 327 15.73 8.24 14.81
C GLN A 327 17.04 7.99 14.04
N ASN A 328 17.15 6.84 13.37
CA ASN A 328 18.32 6.51 12.55
C ASN A 328 18.46 7.43 11.32
N TYR A 329 17.35 7.87 10.73
CA TYR A 329 17.38 8.74 9.55
C TYR A 329 17.80 10.18 9.85
N PHE A 330 17.28 10.75 10.94
CA PHE A 330 17.50 12.15 11.32
C PHE A 330 18.70 12.35 12.25
N GLY A 331 19.13 11.33 13.00
CA GLY A 331 20.23 11.42 13.95
C GLY A 331 19.86 12.08 15.28
N GLU A 332 20.86 12.29 16.14
CA GLU A 332 20.67 12.71 17.54
C GLU A 332 20.14 14.14 17.71
N GLY A 333 20.29 15.02 16.70
CA GLY A 333 19.80 16.41 16.75
C GLY A 333 18.28 16.54 16.71
N MET A 334 17.56 15.48 16.32
CA MET A 334 16.10 15.50 16.25
C MET A 334 15.50 14.62 17.35
N LYS A 335 14.66 15.21 18.18
CA LYS A 335 13.90 14.48 19.20
C LYS A 335 12.74 13.74 18.53
N ILE A 336 12.74 12.42 18.61
CA ILE A 336 11.60 11.61 18.13
C ILE A 336 10.59 11.43 19.26
N GLN A 337 9.31 11.63 18.96
CA GLN A 337 8.19 11.40 19.87
C GLN A 337 7.19 10.43 19.24
N ALA A 338 7.24 9.18 19.70
CA ALA A 338 6.34 8.13 19.26
C ALA A 338 4.94 8.25 19.87
N ILE A 339 3.93 8.15 19.01
CA ILE A 339 2.53 7.95 19.38
C ILE A 339 2.27 6.45 19.35
N LEU A 340 1.77 5.90 20.46
CA LEU A 340 1.44 4.48 20.56
C LEU A 340 0.34 4.12 19.57
N THR A 341 0.66 3.24 18.61
CA THR A 341 -0.25 2.87 17.51
C THR A 341 -1.54 2.28 18.04
N LYS A 342 -1.46 1.45 19.10
CA LYS A 342 -2.65 0.86 19.74
C LYS A 342 -3.61 1.92 20.28
N ARG A 343 -3.09 2.95 20.97
CA ARG A 343 -3.91 4.05 21.52
C ARG A 343 -4.51 4.89 20.41
N LEU A 344 -3.73 5.15 19.34
CA LEU A 344 -4.24 5.87 18.19
C LEU A 344 -5.37 5.09 17.50
N CYS A 345 -5.23 3.78 17.33
CA CYS A 345 -6.30 2.93 16.81
C CYS A 345 -7.58 2.99 17.66
N GLU A 346 -7.45 3.02 18.99
CA GLU A 346 -8.60 3.19 19.90
C GLU A 346 -9.24 4.58 19.73
N TYR A 347 -8.45 5.65 19.71
CA TYR A 347 -8.92 7.02 19.47
C TYR A 347 -9.65 7.17 18.14
N LEU A 348 -9.14 6.58 17.06
CA LEU A 348 -9.75 6.67 15.73
C LEU A 348 -11.05 5.86 15.59
N ARG A 349 -11.34 4.94 16.51
CA ARG A 349 -12.56 4.10 16.53
C ARG A 349 -13.71 4.67 17.38
N GLN A 350 -13.45 5.64 18.25
CA GLN A 350 -14.42 6.13 19.23
C GLN A 350 -15.68 6.78 18.63
N ASP A 351 -15.68 7.12 17.33
CA ASP A 351 -16.82 7.72 16.62
C ASP A 351 -17.05 7.10 15.22
N ALA A 352 -16.99 5.76 15.10
CA ALA A 352 -17.32 5.03 13.87
C ALA A 352 -18.77 4.56 13.84
#